data_AF-A0A7W0EUY0-F1
#
_entry.id   AF-A0A7W0EUY0-F1
#
_cell.length_a   1.000
_cell.length_b   1.000
_cell.length_c   1.000
_cell.angle_alpha   90.00
_cell.angle_beta   90.00
_cell.angle_gamma   90.00
#
_symmetry.space_group_name_H-M   'P 1'
#
loop_
_entity.id
_entity.type
_entity.pdbx_description
1 polymer ?
#
loop_
_entity_poly.entity_id
_entity_poly.type
_entity_poly.pdbx_seq_one_letter_code
_entity_poly.pdbx_strand_id
1 'polypeptide(L)'
;MVPVATETDCQTCHATGGIAADDPAIPWSALPDLEKQSKINILLLHDDTEGTDLASNQPVLCAQCHYSKALDLSGTGPSGDQVGHSTFSAVMHGYHGGLTEDGSPVFPPNGTVGQNCYQCHPGQQTQCQRGAMKTGGMDCFDCHGNMTAVGGAREPWVDLPNCQSCHTGDAVSHLSGAGMVPDPSGIRLVQAYLTGDTAATPIFAANKRFAENNGALYRHSKGHSGIACEACHGSTHAVWPNADAAANDNVAAKLLQGHDGTIIECTTCHASGSLSRTVEGPHGLHNVNDTRWADGGHEDFYENDEAHCKACHGTALTGTVLSRTAAARSFEVEDEPVSFTKGEAVSCDKCHDMP
;
A
#
# COMPACT_ATOMS: atom_id res chain seq x y z
N MET A 1 -12.34 17.44 -0.82
CA MET A 1 -12.85 16.40 0.09
C MET A 1 -12.12 16.63 1.42
N VAL A 2 -12.72 17.46 2.28
CA VAL A 2 -12.26 17.70 3.66
C VAL A 2 -12.87 16.60 4.53
N PRO A 3 -12.30 16.34 5.71
CA PRO A 3 -11.74 15.04 6.07
C PRO A 3 -12.59 13.83 5.67
N VAL A 4 -11.96 12.79 5.14
CA VAL A 4 -12.60 11.54 4.67
C VAL A 4 -13.23 10.72 5.80
N ALA A 5 -13.09 11.15 7.06
CA ALA A 5 -13.51 10.41 8.23
C ALA A 5 -13.93 11.34 9.36
N THR A 6 -14.92 10.90 10.13
CA THR A 6 -15.37 11.54 11.38
C THR A 6 -14.32 11.50 12.49
N GLU A 7 -13.24 10.76 12.31
CA GLU A 7 -12.11 10.66 13.23
C GLU A 7 -11.15 11.86 13.12
N THR A 8 -11.20 12.58 12.01
CA THR A 8 -10.28 13.68 11.70
C THR A 8 -11.06 14.95 11.45
N ASP A 9 -10.58 16.07 11.97
CA ASP A 9 -11.13 17.39 11.72
C ASP A 9 -10.00 18.44 11.74
N CYS A 10 -10.33 19.69 11.46
CA CYS A 10 -9.36 20.78 11.37
C CYS A 10 -9.21 21.53 12.70
N GLN A 11 -9.94 21.14 13.75
CA GLN A 11 -10.18 21.99 14.91
C GLN A 11 -8.99 22.11 15.83
N THR A 12 -8.06 21.15 15.78
CA THR A 12 -6.80 21.19 16.52
C THR A 12 -5.98 22.45 16.22
N CYS A 13 -6.07 22.96 14.98
CA CYS A 13 -5.26 24.10 14.53
C CYS A 13 -6.10 25.33 14.18
N HIS A 14 -7.28 25.13 13.59
CA HIS A 14 -8.10 26.21 13.04
C HIS A 14 -9.23 26.69 13.97
N ALA A 15 -9.39 26.11 15.16
CA ALA A 15 -10.25 26.71 16.18
C ALA A 15 -9.68 28.07 16.60
N THR A 16 -10.55 29.02 16.93
CA THR A 16 -10.16 30.39 17.30
C THR A 16 -9.20 30.38 18.50
N GLY A 17 -8.05 31.01 18.35
CA GLY A 17 -6.93 30.98 19.31
C GLY A 17 -5.97 29.80 19.13
N GLY A 18 -6.20 28.92 18.15
CA GLY A 18 -5.24 27.92 17.69
C GLY A 18 -4.22 28.52 16.72
N ILE A 19 -3.16 27.76 16.46
CA ILE A 19 -2.01 28.14 15.60
C ILE A 19 -2.38 28.72 14.23
N ALA A 20 -3.53 28.34 13.66
CA ALA A 20 -3.99 28.78 12.34
C ALA A 20 -5.18 29.75 12.40
N ALA A 21 -5.53 30.25 13.59
CA ALA A 21 -6.61 31.20 13.81
C ALA A 21 -6.35 32.09 15.04
N ASP A 22 -5.14 32.67 15.12
CA ASP A 22 -4.67 33.53 16.21
C ASP A 22 -4.35 34.97 15.80
N ASP A 23 -4.27 35.28 14.49
CA ASP A 23 -4.03 36.65 14.01
C ASP A 23 -5.17 37.59 14.45
N PRO A 24 -4.89 38.63 15.27
CA PRO A 24 -5.93 39.55 15.75
C PRO A 24 -6.52 40.44 14.65
N ALA A 25 -5.91 40.52 13.46
CA ALA A 25 -6.43 41.28 12.34
C ALA A 25 -7.63 40.61 11.66
N ILE A 26 -7.74 39.28 11.76
CA ILE A 26 -8.80 38.51 11.11
C ILE A 26 -9.97 38.33 12.09
N PRO A 27 -11.22 38.64 11.69
CA PRO A 27 -12.39 38.52 12.57
C PRO A 27 -12.85 37.06 12.70
N TRP A 28 -12.09 36.25 13.43
CA TRP A 28 -12.35 34.82 13.62
C TRP A 28 -13.75 34.51 14.15
N SER A 29 -14.29 33.36 13.74
CA SER A 29 -15.60 32.88 14.15
C SER A 29 -15.67 32.65 15.66
N ALA A 30 -16.76 33.12 16.28
CA ALA A 30 -17.06 32.88 17.69
C ALA A 30 -18.08 31.75 17.90
N LEU A 31 -18.34 30.92 16.88
CA LEU A 31 -19.30 29.82 17.02
C LEU A 31 -18.84 28.82 18.10
N PRO A 32 -19.76 28.30 18.93
CA PRO A 32 -19.41 27.35 19.99
C PRO A 32 -19.09 25.94 19.48
N ASP A 33 -19.61 25.59 18.30
CA ASP A 33 -19.33 24.32 17.62
C ASP A 33 -17.98 24.41 16.92
N LEU A 34 -16.94 23.80 17.50
CA LEU A 34 -15.56 23.92 17.03
C LEU A 34 -15.36 23.38 15.61
N GLU A 35 -16.12 22.36 15.21
CA GLU A 35 -16.04 21.83 13.86
C GLU A 35 -16.51 22.87 12.84
N LYS A 36 -17.63 23.55 13.13
CA LYS A 36 -18.13 24.66 12.29
C LYS A 36 -17.25 25.90 12.39
N GLN A 37 -16.79 26.23 13.59
CA GLN A 37 -15.91 27.37 13.84
C GLN A 37 -14.64 27.24 12.98
N SER A 38 -14.00 26.08 13.01
CA SER A 38 -12.77 25.81 12.27
C SER A 38 -12.97 25.87 10.76
N LYS A 39 -14.11 25.35 10.24
CA LYS A 39 -14.45 25.46 8.82
C LYS A 39 -14.63 26.92 8.38
N ILE A 40 -15.30 27.75 9.20
CA ILE A 40 -15.46 29.18 8.90
C ILE A 40 -14.12 29.91 9.00
N ASN A 41 -13.29 29.60 10.00
CA ASN A 41 -11.97 30.19 10.15
C ASN A 41 -11.07 29.88 8.94
N ILE A 42 -11.16 28.68 8.36
CA ILE A 42 -10.46 28.37 7.11
C ILE A 42 -10.92 29.27 5.96
N LEU A 43 -12.22 29.55 5.84
CA LEU A 43 -12.73 30.45 4.79
C LEU A 43 -12.31 31.90 5.02
N LEU A 44 -12.34 32.36 6.28
CA LEU A 44 -11.86 33.71 6.65
C LEU A 44 -10.36 33.87 6.37
N LEU A 45 -9.56 32.83 6.65
CA LEU A 45 -8.15 32.82 6.32
C LEU A 45 -7.94 32.89 4.81
N HIS A 46 -8.71 32.14 4.02
CA HIS A 46 -8.69 32.26 2.56
C HIS A 46 -9.06 33.65 2.05
N ASP A 47 -10.09 34.27 2.65
CA ASP A 47 -10.52 35.62 2.27
C ASP A 47 -9.44 36.66 2.54
N ASP A 48 -8.73 36.53 3.65
CA ASP A 48 -7.59 37.39 4.00
C ASP A 48 -6.37 37.16 3.10
N THR A 49 -5.96 35.89 2.91
CA THR A 49 -4.70 35.58 2.21
C THR A 49 -4.81 35.59 0.69
N GLU A 50 -5.97 35.21 0.15
CA GLU A 50 -6.21 35.08 -1.30
C GLU A 50 -7.15 36.16 -1.85
N GLY A 51 -7.66 37.06 -1.00
CA GLY A 51 -8.56 38.15 -1.40
C GLY A 51 -9.93 37.66 -1.89
N THR A 52 -10.40 36.53 -1.36
CA THR A 52 -11.71 35.96 -1.68
C THR A 52 -12.84 36.51 -0.79
N ASP A 53 -14.08 36.09 -1.02
CA ASP A 53 -15.26 36.36 -0.16
C ASP A 53 -16.03 35.06 0.12
N LEU A 54 -15.30 33.97 0.34
CA LEU A 54 -15.80 32.62 0.58
C LEU A 54 -16.61 32.52 1.87
N ALA A 55 -16.24 33.24 2.93
CA ALA A 55 -16.97 33.21 4.19
C ALA A 55 -18.40 33.74 4.04
N SER A 56 -18.64 34.71 3.15
CA SER A 56 -19.97 35.24 2.83
C SER A 56 -20.73 34.38 1.80
N ASN A 57 -20.03 33.55 1.03
CA ASN A 57 -20.57 32.78 -0.08
C ASN A 57 -20.57 31.25 0.19
N GLN A 58 -21.10 30.85 1.34
CA GLN A 58 -21.23 29.46 1.74
C GLN A 58 -22.47 28.76 1.14
N PRO A 59 -22.44 27.42 0.92
CA PRO A 59 -21.36 26.48 1.21
C PRO A 59 -20.27 26.49 0.15
N VAL A 60 -19.02 26.30 0.58
CA VAL A 60 -17.85 26.24 -0.29
C VAL A 60 -17.34 24.82 -0.40
N LEU A 61 -17.22 24.31 -1.63
CA LEU A 61 -16.50 23.08 -1.91
C LEU A 61 -15.10 23.45 -2.39
N CYS A 62 -14.05 23.09 -1.63
CA CYS A 62 -12.67 23.40 -2.01
C CYS A 62 -12.32 22.90 -3.42
N ALA A 63 -12.92 21.78 -3.83
CA ALA A 63 -12.72 21.19 -5.15
C ALA A 63 -13.40 21.93 -6.30
N GLN A 64 -14.19 22.97 -6.03
CA GLN A 64 -14.72 23.88 -7.04
C GLN A 64 -13.59 24.67 -7.71
N CYS A 65 -12.58 25.10 -6.93
CA CYS A 65 -11.40 25.80 -7.46
C CYS A 65 -10.16 24.90 -7.51
N HIS A 66 -10.01 23.96 -6.58
CA HIS A 66 -8.85 23.07 -6.56
C HIS A 66 -9.19 21.68 -7.09
N TYR A 67 -8.88 21.40 -8.35
CA TYR A 67 -9.23 20.13 -8.99
C TYR A 67 -8.85 18.90 -8.14
N SER A 68 -9.76 17.92 -8.07
CA SER A 68 -9.55 16.64 -7.38
C SER A 68 -10.01 15.51 -8.28
N LYS A 69 -9.06 14.74 -8.81
CA LYS A 69 -9.35 13.60 -9.71
C LYS A 69 -10.28 12.55 -9.10
N ALA A 70 -10.27 12.39 -7.76
CA ALA A 70 -11.22 11.51 -7.07
C ALA A 70 -12.69 11.93 -7.23
N LEU A 71 -12.96 13.20 -7.56
CA LEU A 71 -14.31 13.72 -7.78
C LEU A 71 -14.66 13.82 -9.28
N ASP A 72 -13.67 13.72 -10.17
CA ASP A 72 -13.89 13.68 -11.62
C ASP A 72 -14.14 12.24 -12.09
N LEU A 73 -15.36 11.78 -11.83
CA LEU A 73 -15.80 10.45 -12.25
C LEU A 73 -15.89 10.32 -13.78
N SER A 74 -15.93 11.44 -14.50
CA SER A 74 -16.03 11.49 -15.97
C SER A 74 -14.68 11.48 -16.68
N GLY A 75 -13.58 11.75 -15.96
CA GLY A 75 -12.25 11.89 -16.53
C GLY A 75 -12.10 13.07 -17.48
N THR A 76 -12.89 14.13 -17.30
CA THR A 76 -12.84 15.33 -18.17
C THR A 76 -11.73 16.31 -17.79
N GLY A 77 -11.13 16.15 -16.62
CA GLY A 77 -10.08 17.02 -16.11
C GLY A 77 -10.59 18.32 -15.48
N PRO A 78 -9.68 19.24 -15.13
CA PRO A 78 -10.04 20.55 -14.59
C PRO A 78 -10.95 21.35 -15.52
N SER A 79 -12.00 21.96 -14.98
CA SER A 79 -12.94 22.80 -15.73
C SER A 79 -13.39 24.03 -14.92
N GLY A 80 -13.86 25.07 -15.61
CA GLY A 80 -14.33 26.31 -14.98
C GLY A 80 -13.25 26.93 -14.07
N ASP A 81 -13.64 27.24 -12.84
CA ASP A 81 -12.78 27.86 -11.82
C ASP A 81 -11.61 26.97 -11.37
N GLN A 82 -11.55 25.70 -11.82
CA GLN A 82 -10.41 24.82 -11.56
C GLN A 82 -9.20 25.10 -12.47
N VAL A 83 -9.44 25.72 -13.63
CA VAL A 83 -8.39 25.92 -14.64
C VAL A 83 -7.40 26.97 -14.15
N GLY A 84 -6.11 26.61 -14.14
CA GLY A 84 -5.03 27.49 -13.67
C GLY A 84 -4.74 27.39 -12.17
N HIS A 85 -5.55 26.65 -11.41
CA HIS A 85 -5.31 26.37 -9.99
C HIS A 85 -4.64 25.01 -9.78
N SER A 86 -3.77 24.93 -8.77
CA SER A 86 -3.18 23.67 -8.32
C SER A 86 -4.25 22.72 -7.77
N THR A 87 -4.00 21.41 -7.91
CA THR A 87 -4.92 20.36 -7.43
C THR A 87 -5.14 20.47 -5.93
N PHE A 88 -6.29 19.98 -5.45
CA PHE A 88 -6.63 20.01 -4.02
C PHE A 88 -5.57 19.31 -3.15
N SER A 89 -5.04 18.18 -3.62
CA SER A 89 -3.96 17.49 -2.91
C SER A 89 -2.68 18.33 -2.85
N ALA A 90 -2.30 18.96 -3.97
CA ALA A 90 -1.08 19.75 -4.02
C ALA A 90 -1.14 20.95 -3.07
N VAL A 91 -2.26 21.69 -3.05
CA VAL A 91 -2.40 22.85 -2.15
C VAL A 91 -2.49 22.44 -0.68
N MET A 92 -3.24 21.37 -0.35
CA MET A 92 -3.36 20.92 1.04
C MET A 92 -2.01 20.46 1.58
N HIS A 93 -1.35 19.53 0.89
CA HIS A 93 -0.11 18.96 1.41
C HIS A 93 1.09 19.89 1.24
N GLY A 94 1.17 20.61 0.12
CA GLY A 94 2.26 21.55 -0.15
C GLY A 94 2.26 22.75 0.79
N TYR A 95 1.08 23.32 1.08
CA TYR A 95 0.96 24.41 2.05
C TYR A 95 1.33 23.93 3.46
N HIS A 96 0.63 22.92 3.97
CA HIS A 96 0.85 22.43 5.33
C HIS A 96 2.26 21.86 5.53
N GLY A 97 2.81 21.15 4.55
CA GLY A 97 4.17 20.60 4.60
C GLY A 97 5.28 21.67 4.63
N GLY A 98 4.98 22.91 4.22
CA GLY A 98 5.90 24.05 4.27
C GLY A 98 5.74 24.94 5.51
N LEU A 99 4.71 24.73 6.33
CA LEU A 99 4.44 25.59 7.48
C LEU A 99 5.49 25.42 8.58
N THR A 100 5.92 26.56 9.14
CA THR A 100 6.81 26.62 10.30
C THR A 100 6.25 27.54 11.37
N GLU A 101 6.38 27.15 12.62
CA GLU A 101 6.11 27.97 13.80
C GLU A 101 7.39 28.06 14.64
N ASP A 102 7.79 29.27 15.03
CA ASP A 102 9.04 29.55 15.75
C ASP A 102 10.30 28.90 15.13
N GLY A 103 10.34 28.86 13.80
CA GLY A 103 11.43 28.26 13.02
C GLY A 103 11.44 26.73 12.99
N SER A 104 10.42 26.07 13.54
CA SER A 104 10.25 24.62 13.52
C SER A 104 9.09 24.22 12.59
N PRO A 105 9.20 23.14 11.80
CA PRO A 105 8.08 22.67 10.97
C PRO A 105 6.87 22.28 11.83
N VAL A 106 5.69 22.76 11.46
CA VAL A 106 4.42 22.33 12.09
C VAL A 106 4.19 20.84 11.87
N PHE A 107 4.55 20.35 10.68
CA PHE A 107 4.53 18.95 10.29
C PHE A 107 5.97 18.47 10.02
N PRO A 108 6.65 17.85 11.01
CA PRO A 108 8.05 17.48 10.87
C PRO A 108 8.27 16.42 9.79
N PRO A 109 9.16 16.63 8.80
CA PRO A 109 9.42 15.67 7.71
C PRO A 109 9.89 14.29 8.17
N ASN A 110 10.55 14.23 9.34
CA ASN A 110 11.01 13.00 9.99
C ASN A 110 10.20 12.68 11.26
N GLY A 111 9.02 13.28 11.40
CA GLY A 111 8.12 13.04 12.53
C GLY A 111 7.37 11.72 12.39
N THR A 112 6.67 11.31 13.44
CA THR A 112 5.80 10.13 13.38
C THR A 112 4.62 10.36 12.42
N VAL A 113 4.01 9.27 11.94
CA VAL A 113 2.74 9.34 11.19
C VAL A 113 1.65 10.06 12.01
N GLY A 114 1.64 9.87 13.33
CA GLY A 114 0.73 10.54 14.26
C GLY A 114 0.88 12.05 14.29
N GLN A 115 2.10 12.56 14.15
CA GLN A 115 2.39 14.01 14.08
C GLN A 115 2.16 14.59 12.68
N ASN A 116 2.00 13.74 11.66
CA ASN A 116 1.87 14.13 10.26
C ASN A 116 0.53 13.65 9.69
N CYS A 117 0.57 12.54 8.95
CA CYS A 117 -0.53 12.07 8.12
C CYS A 117 -1.84 11.90 8.90
N TYR A 118 -1.77 11.38 10.13
CA TYR A 118 -2.97 11.13 10.94
C TYR A 118 -3.58 12.37 11.59
N GLN A 119 -3.00 13.57 11.39
CA GLN A 119 -3.67 14.83 11.73
C GLN A 119 -4.81 15.14 10.74
N CYS A 120 -4.75 14.61 9.51
CA CYS A 120 -5.73 14.90 8.47
C CYS A 120 -6.35 13.65 7.84
N HIS A 121 -5.67 12.50 7.94
CA HIS A 121 -6.15 11.22 7.43
C HIS A 121 -6.55 10.29 8.57
N PRO A 122 -7.62 9.49 8.39
CA PRO A 122 -8.00 8.51 9.39
C PRO A 122 -6.85 7.55 9.68
N GLY A 123 -6.64 7.21 10.95
CA GLY A 123 -5.70 6.15 11.30
C GLY A 123 -5.16 6.15 12.72
N GLN A 124 -5.39 7.18 13.54
CA GLN A 124 -5.09 7.11 14.97
C GLN A 124 -5.96 6.07 15.68
N GLN A 125 -7.23 6.00 15.31
CA GLN A 125 -8.24 5.06 15.83
C GLN A 125 -8.56 3.97 14.81
N THR A 126 -8.86 4.35 13.57
CA THR A 126 -9.27 3.40 12.52
C THR A 126 -8.14 2.51 12.01
N GLN A 127 -6.87 2.86 12.30
CA GLN A 127 -5.70 2.11 11.86
C GLN A 127 -5.74 1.82 10.35
N CYS A 128 -5.86 2.86 9.53
CA CYS A 128 -6.00 2.72 8.08
C CYS A 128 -4.88 1.85 7.48
N GLN A 129 -3.64 1.97 7.97
CA GLN A 129 -2.55 1.06 7.65
C GLN A 129 -2.37 0.00 8.75
N ARG A 130 -2.77 -1.24 8.47
CA ARG A 130 -2.76 -2.37 9.44
C ARG A 130 -2.45 -3.75 8.84
N GLY A 131 -2.15 -3.80 7.55
CA GLY A 131 -1.83 -5.04 6.85
C GLY A 131 -0.36 -5.49 6.96
N ALA A 132 0.05 -6.37 6.06
CA ALA A 132 1.36 -7.01 6.00
C ALA A 132 2.51 -6.01 5.96
N MET A 133 2.34 -4.87 5.27
CA MET A 133 3.38 -3.83 5.24
C MET A 133 3.56 -3.18 6.62
N LYS A 134 2.47 -2.95 7.37
CA LYS A 134 2.56 -2.46 8.75
C LYS A 134 3.24 -3.48 9.66
N THR A 135 2.88 -4.76 9.50
CA THR A 135 3.53 -5.89 10.19
C THR A 135 5.03 -5.96 9.87
N GLY A 136 5.41 -5.63 8.63
CA GLY A 136 6.79 -5.53 8.17
C GLY A 136 7.54 -4.28 8.64
N GLY A 137 6.93 -3.46 9.50
CA GLY A 137 7.56 -2.26 10.08
C GLY A 137 7.48 -1.01 9.20
N MET A 138 6.82 -1.08 8.05
CA MET A 138 6.64 0.08 7.18
C MET A 138 5.52 1.00 7.68
N ASP A 139 5.61 2.27 7.33
CA ASP A 139 4.61 3.29 7.59
C ASP A 139 4.24 4.09 6.32
N CYS A 140 3.57 5.23 6.49
CA CYS A 140 3.13 6.06 5.37
C CYS A 140 4.30 6.64 4.56
N PHE A 141 5.41 6.99 5.24
CA PHE A 141 6.56 7.64 4.62
C PHE A 141 7.31 6.71 3.69
N ASP A 142 7.38 5.42 4.00
CA ASP A 142 8.09 4.42 3.19
C ASP A 142 7.50 4.25 1.79
N CYS A 143 6.19 4.52 1.65
CA CYS A 143 5.46 4.38 0.39
C CYS A 143 5.18 5.72 -0.28
N HIS A 144 4.73 6.72 0.48
CA HIS A 144 4.21 7.99 -0.05
C HIS A 144 5.19 9.16 0.07
N GLY A 145 6.21 9.06 0.92
CA GLY A 145 7.05 10.20 1.30
C GLY A 145 6.38 11.12 2.33
N ASN A 146 7.00 12.27 2.57
CA ASN A 146 6.51 13.29 3.50
C ASN A 146 5.44 14.20 2.85
N MET A 147 4.92 15.16 3.62
CA MET A 147 3.87 16.08 3.15
C MET A 147 4.26 16.86 1.89
N THR A 148 5.52 17.27 1.72
CA THR A 148 5.93 18.02 0.54
C THR A 148 6.11 17.14 -0.70
N ALA A 149 6.59 15.90 -0.55
CA ALA A 149 6.56 14.89 -1.62
C ALA A 149 5.11 14.65 -2.09
N VAL A 150 4.21 14.55 -1.12
CA VAL A 150 2.78 14.37 -1.29
C VAL A 150 2.10 15.66 -1.83
N GLY A 151 2.67 16.84 -1.62
CA GLY A 151 2.25 18.08 -2.26
C GLY A 151 2.85 18.32 -3.64
N GLY A 152 3.80 17.48 -4.06
CA GLY A 152 4.65 17.71 -5.22
C GLY A 152 4.00 17.42 -6.58
N ALA A 153 4.85 17.23 -7.59
CA ALA A 153 4.46 16.96 -8.97
C ALA A 153 4.00 15.51 -9.17
N ARG A 154 2.85 15.17 -8.58
CA ARG A 154 2.17 13.88 -8.71
C ARG A 154 0.71 14.12 -9.09
N GLU A 155 0.13 13.23 -9.90
CA GLU A 155 -1.30 13.22 -10.15
C GLU A 155 -2.03 12.50 -9.01
N PRO A 156 -2.77 13.23 -8.14
CA PRO A 156 -3.40 12.62 -6.97
C PRO A 156 -4.41 11.56 -7.39
N TRP A 157 -4.45 10.44 -6.66
CA TRP A 157 -5.30 9.27 -6.93
C TRP A 157 -4.95 8.49 -8.20
N VAL A 158 -3.83 8.81 -8.86
CA VAL A 158 -3.31 8.07 -10.02
C VAL A 158 -1.89 7.64 -9.77
N ASP A 159 -1.03 8.58 -9.39
CA ASP A 159 0.35 8.30 -9.03
C ASP A 159 0.40 7.85 -7.56
N LEU A 160 0.10 6.57 -7.36
CA LEU A 160 0.14 5.91 -6.05
C LEU A 160 1.32 4.92 -5.97
N PRO A 161 1.71 4.52 -4.74
CA PRO A 161 2.77 3.54 -4.56
C PRO A 161 2.45 2.23 -5.30
N ASN A 162 3.48 1.68 -5.95
CA ASN A 162 3.37 0.50 -6.79
C ASN A 162 3.97 -0.72 -6.07
N CYS A 163 3.36 -1.89 -6.24
CA CYS A 163 3.80 -3.13 -5.60
C CYS A 163 5.25 -3.45 -6.01
N GLN A 164 5.56 -3.26 -7.30
CA GLN A 164 6.88 -3.48 -7.89
C GLN A 164 7.98 -2.52 -7.39
N SER A 165 7.63 -1.46 -6.67
CA SER A 165 8.63 -0.58 -6.07
C SER A 165 9.38 -1.26 -4.93
N CYS A 166 8.72 -2.20 -4.24
CA CYS A 166 9.32 -3.01 -3.17
C CYS A 166 9.43 -4.49 -3.53
N HIS A 167 8.43 -5.03 -4.24
CA HIS A 167 8.42 -6.40 -4.75
C HIS A 167 9.03 -6.43 -6.16
N THR A 168 10.33 -6.15 -6.24
CA THR A 168 11.03 -5.77 -7.47
C THR A 168 11.36 -6.95 -8.41
N GLY A 169 10.77 -8.11 -8.15
CA GLY A 169 10.93 -9.32 -8.94
C GLY A 169 11.05 -10.56 -8.07
N ASP A 170 11.87 -11.50 -8.50
CA ASP A 170 11.94 -12.84 -7.96
C ASP A 170 13.36 -13.19 -7.46
N ALA A 171 13.58 -14.44 -7.04
CA ALA A 171 14.83 -14.85 -6.39
C ALA A 171 16.08 -14.66 -7.26
N VAL A 172 15.94 -14.63 -8.59
CA VAL A 172 17.07 -14.53 -9.53
C VAL A 172 17.10 -13.21 -10.29
N SER A 173 15.98 -12.47 -10.30
CA SER A 173 15.89 -11.16 -10.94
C SER A 173 15.09 -10.21 -10.06
N HIS A 174 15.78 -9.48 -9.18
CA HIS A 174 15.24 -8.39 -8.34
C HIS A 174 16.23 -7.21 -8.30
N LEU A 175 15.75 -6.05 -7.85
CA LEU A 175 16.57 -4.86 -7.72
C LEU A 175 17.33 -4.83 -6.38
N SER A 176 18.57 -4.36 -6.45
CA SER A 176 19.38 -3.95 -5.31
C SER A 176 20.33 -2.83 -5.75
N GLY A 177 20.83 -2.02 -4.82
CA GLY A 177 21.80 -0.98 -5.16
C GLY A 177 21.77 0.23 -4.24
N ALA A 178 22.54 1.26 -4.63
CA ALA A 178 22.67 2.49 -3.87
C ALA A 178 21.31 3.21 -3.72
N GLY A 179 21.01 3.64 -2.50
CA GLY A 179 19.75 4.33 -2.18
C GLY A 179 18.52 3.42 -2.10
N MET A 180 18.63 2.13 -2.42
CA MET A 180 17.55 1.17 -2.17
C MET A 180 17.68 0.61 -0.76
N VAL A 181 16.56 0.51 -0.04
CA VAL A 181 16.54 0.00 1.34
C VAL A 181 16.06 -1.46 1.33
N PRO A 182 16.96 -2.45 1.51
CA PRO A 182 16.58 -3.86 1.42
C PRO A 182 15.78 -4.34 2.64
N ASP A 183 14.83 -5.24 2.39
CA ASP A 183 14.23 -6.12 3.40
C ASP A 183 15.26 -7.19 3.83
N PRO A 184 15.27 -7.62 5.11
CA PRO A 184 15.97 -8.83 5.57
C PRO A 184 15.90 -10.07 4.67
N SER A 185 14.85 -10.23 3.84
CA SER A 185 14.77 -11.33 2.87
C SER A 185 15.80 -11.29 1.75
N GLY A 186 16.41 -10.12 1.48
CA GLY A 186 17.38 -9.92 0.42
C GLY A 186 16.80 -9.82 -1.01
N ILE A 187 15.49 -10.01 -1.18
CA ILE A 187 14.80 -9.97 -2.50
C ILE A 187 13.91 -8.72 -2.63
N ARG A 188 13.37 -8.23 -1.52
CA ARG A 188 12.42 -7.11 -1.49
C ARG A 188 13.10 -5.84 -0.95
N LEU A 189 12.42 -4.71 -1.16
CA LEU A 189 12.75 -3.45 -0.51
C LEU A 189 11.69 -3.11 0.55
N VAL A 190 12.05 -2.22 1.48
CA VAL A 190 11.13 -1.66 2.49
C VAL A 190 10.79 -0.19 2.22
N GLN A 191 11.32 0.40 1.15
CA GLN A 191 11.03 1.77 0.74
C GLN A 191 10.75 1.81 -0.77
N ALA A 192 9.66 2.47 -1.16
CA ALA A 192 9.17 2.46 -2.54
C ALA A 192 9.93 3.41 -3.48
N TYR A 193 10.83 4.24 -2.94
CA TYR A 193 11.62 5.24 -3.64
C TYR A 193 13.05 5.23 -3.10
N LEU A 194 13.97 5.90 -3.78
CA LEU A 194 15.38 5.93 -3.37
C LEU A 194 15.57 6.84 -2.15
N THR A 195 16.44 6.45 -1.22
CA THR A 195 16.84 7.29 -0.09
C THR A 195 17.39 8.64 -0.59
N GLY A 196 16.89 9.73 -0.02
CA GLY A 196 17.27 11.09 -0.41
C GLY A 196 16.44 11.67 -1.57
N ASP A 197 15.58 10.87 -2.22
CA ASP A 197 14.59 11.42 -3.16
C ASP A 197 13.46 12.09 -2.39
N THR A 198 13.50 13.41 -2.34
CA THR A 198 12.49 14.24 -1.66
C THR A 198 11.14 14.27 -2.38
N ALA A 199 11.06 13.84 -3.64
CA ALA A 199 9.80 13.71 -4.36
C ALA A 199 9.13 12.35 -4.15
N ALA A 200 9.81 11.41 -3.47
CA ALA A 200 9.35 10.04 -3.29
C ALA A 200 8.95 9.36 -4.61
N THR A 201 9.78 9.49 -5.64
CA THR A 201 9.51 8.94 -6.98
C THR A 201 9.50 7.41 -6.92
N PRO A 202 8.40 6.74 -7.31
CA PRO A 202 8.32 5.29 -7.22
C PRO A 202 9.40 4.59 -8.04
N ILE A 203 9.97 3.52 -7.49
CA ILE A 203 10.87 2.62 -8.21
C ILE A 203 10.05 1.75 -9.17
N PHE A 204 10.50 1.64 -10.42
CA PHE A 204 9.87 0.81 -11.45
C PHE A 204 10.79 -0.37 -11.81
N ALA A 205 10.54 -1.53 -11.21
CA ALA A 205 11.28 -2.74 -11.55
C ALA A 205 10.94 -3.26 -12.95
N ALA A 206 11.92 -3.80 -13.67
CA ALA A 206 11.71 -4.44 -14.97
C ALA A 206 11.00 -5.79 -14.83
N ASN A 207 11.32 -6.56 -13.78
CA ASN A 207 10.60 -7.79 -13.46
C ASN A 207 9.25 -7.42 -12.82
N LYS A 208 8.16 -7.76 -13.53
CA LYS A 208 6.79 -7.41 -13.16
C LYS A 208 6.04 -8.55 -12.45
N ARG A 209 6.73 -9.61 -11.99
CA ARG A 209 6.08 -10.81 -11.40
C ARG A 209 5.09 -10.46 -10.28
N PHE A 210 5.39 -9.46 -9.46
CA PHE A 210 4.56 -9.00 -8.35
C PHE A 210 4.03 -7.56 -8.55
N ALA A 211 4.03 -7.08 -9.79
CA ALA A 211 3.49 -5.77 -10.12
C ALA A 211 1.97 -5.79 -10.26
N GLU A 212 1.35 -4.66 -9.97
CA GLU A 212 0.05 -4.29 -10.49
C GLU A 212 0.00 -4.30 -12.04
N ASN A 213 -1.19 -4.29 -12.64
CA ASN A 213 -1.29 -4.22 -14.10
C ASN A 213 -0.78 -2.87 -14.62
N ASN A 214 -0.18 -2.87 -15.81
CA ASN A 214 0.42 -1.65 -16.37
C ASN A 214 -0.59 -0.50 -16.49
N GLY A 215 -0.27 0.64 -15.88
CA GLY A 215 -1.13 1.83 -15.88
C GLY A 215 -2.39 1.70 -15.02
N ALA A 216 -2.49 0.69 -14.15
CA ALA A 216 -3.61 0.49 -13.25
C ALA A 216 -3.16 0.52 -11.79
N LEU A 217 -4.03 1.03 -10.91
CA LEU A 217 -3.83 0.91 -9.47
C LEU A 217 -4.01 -0.54 -9.02
N TYR A 218 -3.38 -0.90 -7.89
CA TYR A 218 -3.56 -2.21 -7.25
C TYR A 218 -5.03 -2.60 -7.08
N ARG A 219 -5.87 -1.70 -6.54
CA ARG A 219 -7.31 -1.95 -6.34
C ARG A 219 -8.10 -2.20 -7.64
N HIS A 220 -7.55 -1.80 -8.78
CA HIS A 220 -8.15 -1.96 -10.10
C HIS A 220 -7.50 -3.09 -10.89
N SER A 221 -6.43 -3.67 -10.36
CA SER A 221 -5.65 -4.71 -11.02
C SER A 221 -6.27 -6.08 -10.82
N LYS A 222 -6.09 -6.92 -11.83
CA LYS A 222 -6.61 -8.28 -11.90
C LYS A 222 -5.52 -9.25 -12.35
N GLY A 223 -5.62 -10.48 -11.89
CA GLY A 223 -4.79 -11.60 -12.30
C GLY A 223 -5.62 -12.87 -12.38
N HIS A 224 -4.99 -13.99 -12.74
CA HIS A 224 -5.57 -15.33 -12.61
C HIS A 224 -7.03 -15.44 -13.07
N SER A 225 -7.25 -15.29 -14.38
CA SER A 225 -8.58 -15.29 -15.01
C SER A 225 -9.50 -14.12 -14.61
N GLY A 226 -8.94 -12.96 -14.29
CA GLY A 226 -9.69 -11.72 -14.07
C GLY A 226 -10.11 -11.49 -12.62
N ILE A 227 -9.59 -12.27 -11.67
CA ILE A 227 -9.77 -12.07 -10.24
C ILE A 227 -9.03 -10.80 -9.81
N ALA A 228 -9.71 -9.93 -9.06
CA ALA A 228 -9.08 -8.72 -8.53
C ALA A 228 -7.98 -9.08 -7.53
N CYS A 229 -6.86 -8.35 -7.55
CA CYS A 229 -5.75 -8.58 -6.63
C CYS A 229 -6.21 -8.56 -5.16
N GLU A 230 -7.14 -7.67 -4.82
CA GLU A 230 -7.72 -7.55 -3.47
C GLU A 230 -8.45 -8.81 -2.99
N ALA A 231 -8.93 -9.66 -3.90
CA ALA A 231 -9.61 -10.91 -3.52
C ALA A 231 -8.62 -11.96 -2.97
N CYS A 232 -7.35 -11.91 -3.40
CA CYS A 232 -6.31 -12.80 -2.88
C CYS A 232 -5.50 -12.14 -1.76
N HIS A 233 -5.24 -10.84 -1.87
CA HIS A 233 -4.29 -10.14 -1.01
C HIS A 233 -4.94 -9.29 0.08
N GLY A 234 -6.23 -8.93 -0.02
CA GLY A 234 -6.88 -7.94 0.85
C GLY A 234 -6.82 -6.52 0.26
N SER A 235 -7.50 -5.57 0.89
CA SER A 235 -7.61 -4.21 0.35
C SER A 235 -6.33 -3.39 0.55
N THR A 236 -6.20 -2.29 -0.21
CA THR A 236 -5.10 -1.32 -0.03
C THR A 236 -4.99 -0.90 1.46
N HIS A 237 -3.76 -0.84 1.98
CA HIS A 237 -3.42 -0.60 3.39
C HIS A 237 -3.83 -1.68 4.42
N ALA A 238 -4.61 -2.68 4.00
CA ALA A 238 -5.03 -3.82 4.82
C ALA A 238 -4.75 -5.16 4.12
N VAL A 239 -3.70 -5.21 3.29
CA VAL A 239 -3.19 -6.45 2.67
C VAL A 239 -2.85 -7.46 3.75
N TRP A 240 -3.24 -8.73 3.60
CA TRP A 240 -3.09 -9.74 4.64
C TRP A 240 -1.66 -10.29 4.74
N PRO A 241 -1.22 -10.73 5.94
CA PRO A 241 -1.96 -10.75 7.19
C PRO A 241 -1.82 -9.46 8.01
N ASN A 242 -2.78 -9.23 8.92
CA ASN A 242 -2.59 -8.34 10.06
C ASN A 242 -1.77 -9.07 11.14
N ALA A 243 -0.82 -8.38 11.78
CA ALA A 243 0.03 -8.94 12.84
C ALA A 243 -0.75 -9.46 14.04
N ASP A 244 -1.87 -8.80 14.38
CA ASP A 244 -2.77 -9.30 15.41
C ASP A 244 -3.58 -10.47 14.85
N ALA A 245 -3.28 -11.67 15.34
CA ALA A 245 -3.97 -12.89 14.93
C ALA A 245 -5.49 -12.82 15.19
N ALA A 246 -5.96 -12.03 16.16
CA ALA A 246 -7.37 -11.86 16.46
C ALA A 246 -8.06 -10.77 15.60
N ALA A 247 -7.30 -10.01 14.81
CA ALA A 247 -7.87 -8.94 13.98
C ALA A 247 -8.89 -9.46 12.96
N ASN A 248 -9.95 -8.69 12.77
CA ASN A 248 -11.00 -9.00 11.81
C ASN A 248 -10.49 -9.14 10.37
N ASP A 249 -9.43 -8.44 10.00
CA ASP A 249 -8.81 -8.57 8.66
C ASP A 249 -8.37 -10.02 8.38
N ASN A 250 -7.98 -10.78 9.39
CA ASN A 250 -7.52 -12.16 9.22
C ASN A 250 -8.67 -13.19 9.12
N VAL A 251 -9.92 -12.80 9.43
CA VAL A 251 -11.06 -13.73 9.49
C VAL A 251 -11.37 -14.33 8.12
N ALA A 252 -11.37 -13.51 7.07
CA ALA A 252 -11.67 -13.97 5.71
C ALA A 252 -10.69 -15.06 5.26
N ALA A 253 -9.38 -14.81 5.37
CA ALA A 253 -8.35 -15.78 5.04
C ALA A 253 -8.49 -17.08 5.85
N LYS A 254 -8.68 -16.96 7.17
CA LYS A 254 -8.85 -18.14 8.04
C LYS A 254 -10.05 -19.00 7.65
N LEU A 255 -11.18 -18.40 7.30
CA LEU A 255 -12.37 -19.13 6.85
C LEU A 255 -12.15 -19.81 5.49
N LEU A 256 -11.39 -19.19 4.60
CA LEU A 256 -11.22 -19.64 3.21
C LEU A 256 -10.13 -20.70 3.02
N GLN A 257 -9.03 -20.62 3.78
CA GLN A 257 -7.87 -21.51 3.62
C GLN A 257 -7.38 -22.12 4.95
N GLY A 258 -8.05 -21.85 6.07
CA GLY A 258 -7.71 -22.41 7.38
C GLY A 258 -6.56 -21.68 8.10
N HIS A 259 -5.94 -20.68 7.48
CA HIS A 259 -4.88 -19.86 8.08
C HIS A 259 -4.96 -18.40 7.61
N ASP A 260 -4.27 -17.51 8.32
CA ASP A 260 -4.13 -16.10 7.95
C ASP A 260 -3.17 -15.90 6.78
N GLY A 261 -3.19 -14.70 6.19
CA GLY A 261 -2.34 -14.30 5.08
C GLY A 261 -3.08 -14.24 3.75
N THR A 262 -2.32 -13.99 2.69
CA THR A 262 -2.83 -13.97 1.32
C THR A 262 -3.42 -15.33 0.94
N ILE A 263 -4.49 -15.36 0.17
CA ILE A 263 -5.06 -16.60 -0.37
C ILE A 263 -4.05 -17.22 -1.32
N ILE A 264 -3.51 -18.37 -0.93
CA ILE A 264 -2.47 -19.10 -1.66
C ILE A 264 -2.83 -20.57 -1.86
N GLU A 265 -3.72 -21.11 -1.04
CA GLU A 265 -4.23 -22.47 -1.17
C GLU A 265 -5.19 -22.54 -2.37
N CYS A 266 -4.77 -23.21 -3.46
CA CYS A 266 -5.56 -23.26 -4.70
C CYS A 266 -6.95 -23.89 -4.47
N THR A 267 -7.08 -24.75 -3.47
CA THR A 267 -8.32 -25.43 -3.08
C THR A 267 -9.36 -24.50 -2.46
N THR A 268 -9.00 -23.27 -2.11
CA THR A 268 -9.98 -22.24 -1.73
C THR A 268 -10.97 -21.94 -2.86
N CYS A 269 -10.52 -22.03 -4.11
CA CYS A 269 -11.34 -21.72 -5.29
C CYS A 269 -11.57 -22.93 -6.20
N HIS A 270 -10.61 -23.85 -6.27
CA HIS A 270 -10.68 -25.03 -7.11
C HIS A 270 -11.05 -26.27 -6.29
N ALA A 271 -11.87 -27.16 -6.86
CA ALA A 271 -12.16 -28.43 -6.18
C ALA A 271 -10.87 -29.24 -6.00
N SER A 272 -10.70 -29.88 -4.85
CA SER A 272 -9.52 -30.73 -4.58
C SER A 272 -9.32 -31.77 -5.68
N GLY A 273 -8.10 -31.86 -6.21
CA GLY A 273 -7.77 -32.77 -7.30
C GLY A 273 -8.22 -32.33 -8.70
N SER A 274 -9.00 -31.25 -8.83
CA SER A 274 -9.55 -30.84 -10.14
C SER A 274 -8.54 -30.12 -11.04
N LEU A 275 -7.52 -29.49 -10.47
CA LEU A 275 -6.45 -28.86 -11.23
C LEU A 275 -5.49 -29.91 -11.78
N SER A 276 -5.11 -29.78 -13.06
CA SER A 276 -3.92 -30.45 -13.56
C SER A 276 -2.67 -29.89 -12.86
N ARG A 277 -1.58 -30.66 -12.84
CA ARG A 277 -0.26 -30.10 -12.48
C ARG A 277 0.06 -28.95 -13.43
N THR A 278 0.53 -27.85 -12.88
CA THR A 278 0.79 -26.63 -13.64
C THR A 278 1.81 -25.77 -12.91
N VAL A 279 2.42 -24.84 -13.65
CA VAL A 279 3.25 -23.73 -13.14
C VAL A 279 2.67 -22.36 -13.54
N GLU A 280 1.49 -22.36 -14.16
CA GLU A 280 0.78 -21.19 -14.70
C GLU A 280 -0.17 -20.53 -13.67
N GLY A 281 0.06 -20.79 -12.37
CA GLY A 281 -0.68 -20.14 -11.31
C GLY A 281 -0.33 -18.65 -11.17
N PRO A 282 -1.02 -17.93 -10.26
CA PRO A 282 -0.69 -16.55 -9.94
C PRO A 282 0.82 -16.41 -9.65
N HIS A 283 1.48 -15.41 -10.23
CA HIS A 283 2.92 -15.17 -10.04
C HIS A 283 3.84 -16.33 -10.48
N GLY A 284 3.35 -17.27 -11.29
CA GLY A 284 4.07 -18.48 -11.69
C GLY A 284 4.07 -19.57 -10.62
N LEU A 285 3.10 -19.53 -9.69
CA LEU A 285 2.95 -20.57 -8.68
C LEU A 285 2.53 -21.90 -9.32
N HIS A 286 3.12 -22.97 -8.82
CA HIS A 286 2.61 -24.32 -9.04
C HIS A 286 1.47 -24.65 -8.08
N ASN A 287 0.89 -25.84 -8.21
CA ASN A 287 -0.18 -26.32 -7.33
C ASN A 287 0.29 -26.31 -5.86
N VAL A 288 -0.21 -25.37 -5.07
CA VAL A 288 0.12 -25.24 -3.64
C VAL A 288 -0.71 -26.24 -2.85
N ASN A 289 -0.05 -26.95 -1.92
CA ASN A 289 -0.67 -27.95 -1.04
C ASN A 289 -1.40 -29.09 -1.78
N ASP A 290 -0.88 -29.45 -2.95
CA ASP A 290 -1.37 -30.56 -3.74
C ASP A 290 -0.41 -31.74 -3.56
N THR A 291 -0.87 -32.82 -2.90
CA THR A 291 -0.01 -33.99 -2.66
C THR A 291 0.48 -34.62 -3.96
N ARG A 292 -0.26 -34.47 -5.06
CA ARG A 292 0.16 -34.93 -6.38
C ARG A 292 1.36 -34.17 -6.91
N TRP A 293 1.63 -32.96 -6.44
CA TRP A 293 2.86 -32.24 -6.79
C TRP A 293 4.06 -32.89 -6.11
N ALA A 294 3.95 -33.27 -4.84
CA ALA A 294 5.03 -33.94 -4.10
C ALA A 294 5.25 -35.39 -4.54
N ASP A 295 4.18 -36.09 -4.94
CA ASP A 295 4.18 -37.48 -5.39
C ASP A 295 4.51 -37.61 -6.90
N GLY A 296 5.68 -37.10 -7.28
CA GLY A 296 6.28 -37.19 -8.62
C GLY A 296 5.59 -36.39 -9.73
N GLY A 297 6.10 -36.50 -10.95
CA GLY A 297 5.71 -35.76 -12.17
C GLY A 297 5.94 -34.24 -12.14
N HIS A 298 6.54 -33.68 -11.09
CA HIS A 298 6.97 -32.27 -11.10
C HIS A 298 8.38 -32.11 -11.67
N GLU A 299 9.17 -33.20 -11.71
CA GLU A 299 10.46 -33.29 -12.36
C GLU A 299 10.38 -32.91 -13.84
N ASP A 300 9.33 -33.31 -14.55
CA ASP A 300 9.10 -32.92 -15.95
C ASP A 300 9.07 -31.40 -16.10
N PHE A 301 8.47 -30.66 -15.16
CA PHE A 301 8.42 -29.20 -15.20
C PHE A 301 9.81 -28.59 -14.99
N TYR A 302 10.59 -29.18 -14.08
CA TYR A 302 11.97 -28.78 -13.82
C TYR A 302 12.90 -29.05 -15.01
N GLU A 303 12.84 -30.25 -15.60
CA GLU A 303 13.66 -30.63 -16.75
C GLU A 303 13.35 -29.78 -17.98
N ASN A 304 12.09 -29.37 -18.15
CA ASN A 304 11.67 -28.50 -19.24
C ASN A 304 12.05 -27.03 -19.02
N ASP A 305 11.92 -26.51 -17.79
CA ASP A 305 12.27 -25.13 -17.46
C ASP A 305 12.72 -24.97 -15.99
N GLU A 306 14.00 -25.30 -15.76
CA GLU A 306 14.66 -25.12 -14.47
C GLU A 306 14.59 -23.66 -13.98
N ALA A 307 14.61 -22.68 -14.89
CA ALA A 307 14.63 -21.27 -14.53
C ALA A 307 13.33 -20.85 -13.83
N HIS A 308 12.20 -21.47 -14.18
CA HIS A 308 10.92 -21.21 -13.52
C HIS A 308 10.93 -21.62 -12.03
N CYS A 309 11.51 -22.79 -11.72
CA CYS A 309 11.69 -23.22 -10.33
C CYS A 309 12.68 -22.31 -9.59
N LYS A 310 13.82 -21.99 -10.21
CA LYS A 310 14.85 -21.12 -9.62
C LYS A 310 14.31 -19.71 -9.31
N ALA A 311 13.35 -19.21 -10.09
CA ALA A 311 12.73 -17.90 -9.83
C ALA A 311 12.12 -17.81 -8.42
N CYS A 312 11.58 -18.89 -7.88
CA CYS A 312 10.98 -18.89 -6.53
C CYS A 312 11.87 -19.60 -5.49
N HIS A 313 12.53 -20.69 -5.87
CA HIS A 313 13.33 -21.52 -4.97
C HIS A 313 14.81 -21.13 -4.92
N GLY A 314 15.22 -20.11 -5.69
CA GLY A 314 16.59 -19.62 -5.75
C GLY A 314 17.48 -20.42 -6.69
N THR A 315 18.64 -19.87 -7.05
CA THR A 315 19.58 -20.50 -7.98
C THR A 315 20.10 -21.85 -7.50
N ALA A 316 20.19 -22.02 -6.18
CA ALA A 316 20.61 -23.26 -5.54
C ALA A 316 19.44 -24.18 -5.19
N LEU A 317 18.19 -23.81 -5.48
CA LEU A 317 16.96 -24.58 -5.19
C LEU A 317 16.78 -24.96 -3.69
N THR A 318 17.49 -24.28 -2.80
CA THR A 318 17.40 -24.45 -1.34
C THR A 318 16.27 -23.62 -0.72
N GLY A 319 15.42 -23.01 -1.54
CA GLY A 319 14.29 -22.20 -1.13
C GLY A 319 14.64 -20.74 -0.82
N THR A 320 13.65 -19.87 -0.92
CA THR A 320 13.73 -18.44 -0.56
C THR A 320 12.50 -17.99 0.21
N VAL A 321 12.37 -16.69 0.49
CA VAL A 321 11.13 -16.12 1.03
C VAL A 321 9.91 -16.38 0.13
N LEU A 322 10.11 -16.64 -1.17
CA LEU A 322 9.04 -16.88 -2.14
C LEU A 322 8.52 -18.32 -2.13
N SER A 323 9.32 -19.28 -1.63
CA SER A 323 8.93 -20.70 -1.54
C SER A 323 8.48 -21.11 -0.13
N ARG A 324 8.20 -20.15 0.75
CA ARG A 324 7.78 -20.43 2.14
C ARG A 324 6.37 -21.02 2.18
N THR A 325 6.19 -22.06 2.98
CA THR A 325 4.84 -22.58 3.24
C THR A 325 4.02 -21.60 4.08
N ALA A 326 2.75 -21.37 3.71
CA ALA A 326 1.87 -20.45 4.43
C ALA A 326 1.24 -21.08 5.69
N ALA A 327 1.25 -22.40 5.77
CA ALA A 327 0.81 -23.20 6.90
C ALA A 327 1.63 -24.49 7.00
N ALA A 328 1.73 -25.01 8.23
CA ALA A 328 2.36 -26.30 8.47
C ALA A 328 1.65 -27.40 7.67
N ARG A 329 2.43 -28.29 7.06
CA ARG A 329 1.93 -29.37 6.20
C ARG A 329 2.92 -30.52 6.16
N SER A 330 2.43 -31.71 5.83
CA SER A 330 3.24 -32.89 5.59
C SER A 330 2.89 -33.48 4.24
N PHE A 331 3.91 -33.94 3.53
CA PHE A 331 3.78 -34.68 2.29
C PHE A 331 4.37 -36.08 2.48
N GLU A 332 3.86 -37.05 1.74
CA GLU A 332 4.49 -38.35 1.58
C GLU A 332 5.40 -38.26 0.36
N VAL A 333 6.67 -38.58 0.53
CA VAL A 333 7.68 -38.63 -0.54
C VAL A 333 8.35 -39.99 -0.45
N GLU A 334 8.18 -40.84 -1.46
CA GLU A 334 8.74 -42.20 -1.48
C GLU A 334 8.41 -43.02 -0.21
N ASP A 335 7.14 -42.94 0.24
CA ASP A 335 6.62 -43.58 1.48
C ASP A 335 7.23 -43.05 2.80
N GLU A 336 7.97 -41.94 2.75
CA GLU A 336 8.50 -41.25 3.93
C GLU A 336 7.83 -39.87 4.14
N PRO A 337 7.41 -39.54 5.38
CA PRO A 337 6.76 -38.28 5.66
C PRO A 337 7.76 -37.13 5.75
N VAL A 338 7.60 -36.12 4.90
CA VAL A 338 8.34 -34.87 4.94
C VAL A 338 7.43 -33.75 5.43
N SER A 339 7.78 -33.15 6.57
CA SER A 339 6.99 -32.10 7.21
C SER A 339 7.63 -30.73 7.09
N PHE A 340 6.82 -29.70 6.83
CA PHE A 340 7.19 -28.30 6.83
C PHE A 340 6.43 -27.54 7.92
N THR A 341 7.13 -26.65 8.61
CA THR A 341 6.52 -25.67 9.52
C THR A 341 6.08 -24.42 8.77
N LYS A 342 5.11 -23.68 9.30
CA LYS A 342 4.69 -22.39 8.71
C LYS A 342 5.90 -21.46 8.56
N GLY A 343 6.08 -20.90 7.37
CA GLY A 343 7.16 -19.96 7.06
C GLY A 343 8.48 -20.64 6.69
N GLU A 344 8.57 -21.96 6.76
CA GLU A 344 9.71 -22.71 6.28
C GLU A 344 9.77 -22.69 4.75
N ALA A 345 10.93 -22.38 4.19
CA ALA A 345 11.16 -22.40 2.75
C ALA A 345 11.18 -23.85 2.25
N VAL A 346 10.49 -24.11 1.15
CA VAL A 346 10.56 -25.41 0.48
C VAL A 346 11.85 -25.49 -0.34
N SER A 347 12.68 -26.48 0.00
CA SER A 347 13.95 -26.81 -0.66
C SER A 347 13.88 -28.21 -1.29
N CYS A 348 14.55 -28.42 -2.42
CA CYS A 348 14.56 -29.71 -3.11
C CYS A 348 15.23 -30.81 -2.26
N ASP A 349 16.36 -30.47 -1.62
CA ASP A 349 17.17 -31.37 -0.77
C ASP A 349 16.44 -31.93 0.46
N LYS A 350 15.26 -31.40 0.78
CA LYS A 350 14.46 -31.88 1.90
C LYS A 350 13.58 -33.08 1.54
N CYS A 351 13.31 -33.27 0.25
CA CYS A 351 12.50 -34.39 -0.25
C CYS A 351 13.35 -35.42 -0.98
N HIS A 352 14.35 -34.98 -1.76
CA HIS A 352 15.17 -35.84 -2.60
C HIS A 352 16.56 -35.21 -2.86
N ASP A 353 17.48 -35.95 -3.46
CA ASP A 353 18.78 -35.41 -3.86
C ASP A 353 18.65 -34.25 -4.86
N MET A 354 19.58 -33.31 -4.82
CA MET A 354 19.58 -32.15 -5.70
C MET A 354 19.78 -32.57 -7.18
N PRO A 355 19.04 -31.95 -8.12
CA PRO A 355 19.17 -32.24 -9.55
C PRO A 355 20.51 -31.80 -10.18
#